data_AF-A0A3B0LZS9-F1
#
_entry.id   AF-A0A3B0LZS9-F1
#
_cell.length_a   1.000
_cell.length_b   1.000
_cell.length_c   1.000
_cell.angle_alpha   90.00
_cell.angle_beta   90.00
_cell.angle_gamma   90.00
#
_symmetry.space_group_name_H-M   'P 1'
#
loop_
_entity.id
_entity.type
_entity.pdbx_description
1 polymer ?
#
loop_
_entity_poly.entity_id
_entity_poly.type
_entity_poly.pdbx_seq_one_letter_code
_entity_poly.pdbx_strand_id
1 'polypeptide(L)'
;MGLSVFAPENVKHSIWIERIEKMQPDVIFSFYYRHMLSQELLALAPKGAFNLHGSLLPKYRGRVPINWAILHGETETGVTLHKMIAKPDAGDIVAQKKISIDAIDTALVLHDKIRQAAEQLLADTLPLIKMGDYSATPQDESKATYFGRRSAEDGLIDWSKSATEVNNLVRAVTEPYPGAFTYFAESKMIVWRARVLEKSHDKLPGTIISTEPLQIACGQGVLEILTGQSGAGLYVEGSRLAAEMGIVNGVRVNARPTTQVKRRKRVLILGVNGFIGNHLTERLLADGHYDIYGLDISSSAVARFINDPRFGDDQRFHFVEGDISIHTEWIEYHIKKCDIILPLVAIATPIEYTRNPLKVFELDFEENLKIVRYCVKYNKRIIFPSTSEVYGMCDDKEFNEETSRLIVGPINKQRWIYSGSKQLLDRVIWAYGVKEGLKFTLFRPFNWMGPRLDSLHSARIGSSRAITQLILNLVEGSPIKLVDGGAQKRCFTDIKDGIEALFRIIENKDEKCDGQIINIGNPTNEASIAQLADMLLESFERHPLRKHFPPFAGLKKIESSSYYGKGYQDVEHRRPSIENARRLLDWEPTVDMKQAIYETLDFFLQAATEELGKK
;
A
#
# COMPACT_ATOMS: atom_id res chain seq x y z
N MET A 1 -26.76 -37.29 -2.89
CA MET A 1 -27.32 -36.89 -1.59
C MET A 1 -28.56 -36.00 -1.67
N GLY A 2 -28.93 -35.39 -2.82
CA GLY A 2 -30.17 -34.61 -2.93
C GLY A 2 -30.20 -33.33 -2.08
N LEU A 3 -29.04 -32.89 -1.58
CA LEU A 3 -28.90 -31.67 -0.77
C LEU A 3 -28.87 -30.43 -1.65
N SER A 4 -29.46 -29.33 -1.18
CA SER A 4 -29.34 -28.02 -1.83
C SER A 4 -27.92 -27.48 -1.60
N VAL A 5 -27.23 -27.11 -2.67
CA VAL A 5 -25.85 -26.59 -2.63
C VAL A 5 -25.82 -25.19 -3.22
N PHE A 6 -25.14 -24.27 -2.53
CA PHE A 6 -24.96 -22.88 -2.96
C PHE A 6 -23.47 -22.50 -2.88
N ALA A 7 -23.02 -21.67 -3.82
CA ALA A 7 -21.64 -21.16 -3.86
C ALA A 7 -21.63 -19.64 -4.15
N PRO A 8 -22.16 -18.80 -3.24
CA PRO A 8 -22.11 -17.36 -3.44
C PRO A 8 -20.70 -16.82 -3.28
N GLU A 9 -20.38 -15.74 -4.01
CA GLU A 9 -19.13 -15.00 -3.81
C GLU A 9 -19.04 -14.40 -2.39
N ASN A 10 -20.18 -13.97 -1.84
CA ASN A 10 -20.28 -13.42 -0.49
C ASN A 10 -21.53 -13.93 0.24
N VAL A 11 -21.34 -14.90 1.14
CA VAL A 11 -22.41 -15.45 2.01
C VAL A 11 -22.91 -14.44 3.05
N LYS A 12 -22.19 -13.34 3.29
CA LYS A 12 -22.59 -12.27 4.21
C LYS A 12 -23.58 -11.27 3.59
N HIS A 13 -23.93 -11.43 2.32
CA HIS A 13 -24.95 -10.58 1.70
C HIS A 13 -26.33 -10.86 2.35
N SER A 14 -27.13 -9.82 2.58
CA SER A 14 -28.43 -9.91 3.28
C SER A 14 -29.34 -11.03 2.76
N ILE A 15 -29.46 -11.14 1.43
CA ILE A 15 -30.21 -12.24 0.76
C ILE A 15 -29.79 -13.64 1.26
N TRP A 16 -28.50 -13.88 1.51
CA TRP A 16 -28.03 -15.17 1.99
C TRP A 16 -28.26 -15.35 3.49
N ILE A 17 -28.11 -14.29 4.28
CA ILE A 17 -28.43 -14.30 5.70
C ILE A 17 -29.91 -14.65 5.89
N GLU A 18 -30.82 -13.92 5.23
CA GLU A 18 -32.26 -14.19 5.28
C GLU A 18 -32.61 -15.61 4.81
N ARG A 19 -31.90 -16.11 3.79
CA ARG A 19 -32.13 -17.45 3.27
C ARG A 19 -31.68 -18.54 4.26
N ILE A 20 -30.54 -18.36 4.90
CA ILE A 20 -30.02 -19.28 5.92
C ILE A 20 -30.88 -19.22 7.18
N GLU A 21 -31.34 -18.03 7.58
CA GLU A 21 -32.28 -17.85 8.68
C GLU A 21 -33.58 -18.64 8.43
N LYS A 22 -34.14 -18.57 7.21
CA LYS A 22 -35.31 -19.36 6.81
C LYS A 22 -35.08 -20.87 6.82
N MET A 23 -33.84 -21.34 6.76
CA MET A 23 -33.53 -22.76 6.91
C MET A 23 -33.59 -23.23 8.37
N GLN A 24 -33.62 -22.29 9.33
CA GLN A 24 -33.69 -22.55 10.78
C GLN A 24 -32.66 -23.59 11.25
N PRO A 25 -31.35 -23.37 11.01
CA PRO A 25 -30.33 -24.34 11.38
C PRO A 25 -30.25 -24.48 12.91
N ASP A 26 -30.27 -25.71 13.44
CA ASP A 26 -29.96 -25.97 14.84
C ASP A 26 -28.48 -25.68 15.16
N VAL A 27 -27.59 -26.13 14.26
CA VAL A 27 -26.13 -26.09 14.36
C VAL A 27 -25.56 -25.69 13.00
N ILE A 28 -24.48 -24.91 13.00
CA ILE A 28 -23.67 -24.64 11.80
C ILE A 28 -22.34 -25.39 11.87
N PHE A 29 -21.93 -25.99 10.76
CA PHE A 29 -20.60 -26.58 10.62
C PHE A 29 -19.80 -25.89 9.52
N SER A 30 -18.54 -25.58 9.81
CA SER A 30 -17.53 -25.14 8.86
C SER A 30 -16.48 -26.22 8.69
N PHE A 31 -16.45 -26.83 7.51
CA PHE A 31 -15.43 -27.81 7.12
C PHE A 31 -14.59 -27.23 5.98
N TYR A 32 -13.44 -26.64 6.31
CA TYR A 32 -12.50 -26.04 5.34
C TYR A 32 -13.13 -24.95 4.45
N TYR A 33 -14.16 -24.26 4.95
CA TYR A 33 -14.78 -23.14 4.22
C TYR A 33 -13.82 -21.94 4.18
N ARG A 34 -13.61 -21.38 2.98
CA ARG A 34 -12.53 -20.40 2.74
C ARG A 34 -12.88 -18.97 3.14
N HIS A 35 -14.16 -18.66 3.27
CA HIS A 35 -14.63 -17.32 3.58
C HIS A 35 -14.99 -17.22 5.06
N MET A 36 -14.62 -16.11 5.68
CA MET A 36 -14.99 -15.85 7.08
C MET A 36 -16.51 -15.72 7.21
N LEU A 37 -17.13 -16.41 8.15
CA LEU A 37 -18.54 -16.25 8.48
C LEU A 37 -18.72 -15.06 9.45
N SER A 38 -19.78 -14.26 9.25
CA SER A 38 -20.09 -13.14 10.15
C SER A 38 -20.69 -13.63 11.47
N GLN A 39 -20.57 -12.83 12.53
CA GLN A 39 -21.26 -13.12 13.80
C GLN A 39 -22.77 -13.28 13.62
N GLU A 40 -23.37 -12.47 12.74
CA GLU A 40 -24.77 -12.57 12.36
C GLU A 40 -25.14 -13.98 11.86
N LEU A 41 -24.34 -14.56 10.95
CA LEU A 41 -24.56 -15.92 10.47
C LEU A 41 -24.37 -16.96 11.58
N LEU A 42 -23.34 -16.81 12.40
CA LEU A 42 -23.06 -17.76 13.49
C LEU A 42 -24.18 -17.76 14.54
N ALA A 43 -24.81 -16.61 14.79
CA ALA A 43 -25.91 -16.45 15.74
C ALA A 43 -27.22 -17.12 15.28
N LEU A 44 -27.37 -17.46 14.00
CA LEU A 44 -28.57 -18.13 13.48
C LEU A 44 -28.73 -19.58 13.99
N ALA A 45 -27.65 -20.17 14.53
CA ALA A 45 -27.66 -21.54 15.05
C ALA A 45 -27.66 -21.57 16.58
N PRO A 46 -28.81 -21.84 17.24
CA PRO A 46 -28.94 -21.73 18.69
C PRO A 46 -28.09 -22.74 19.47
N LYS A 47 -27.78 -23.90 18.88
CA LYS A 47 -26.88 -24.90 19.50
C LYS A 47 -25.40 -24.66 19.16
N GLY A 48 -25.11 -23.55 18.48
CA GLY A 48 -23.77 -23.06 18.18
C GLY A 48 -23.27 -23.40 16.77
N ALA A 49 -22.11 -22.85 16.46
CA ALA A 49 -21.39 -23.09 15.22
C ALA A 49 -20.01 -23.69 15.51
N PHE A 50 -19.60 -24.69 14.73
CA PHE A 50 -18.36 -25.43 14.94
C PHE A 50 -17.50 -25.44 13.68
N ASN A 51 -16.19 -25.34 13.86
CA ASN A 51 -15.22 -25.39 12.78
C ASN A 51 -14.23 -26.54 13.00
N LEU A 52 -13.94 -27.26 11.92
CA LEU A 52 -12.90 -28.28 11.88
C LEU A 52 -11.61 -27.68 11.34
N HIS A 53 -10.58 -27.64 12.17
CA HIS A 53 -9.29 -27.07 11.85
C HIS A 53 -8.19 -28.15 11.82
N GLY A 54 -7.30 -28.06 10.83
CA GLY A 54 -6.26 -29.07 10.55
C GLY A 54 -4.97 -28.90 11.36
N SER A 55 -5.07 -28.55 12.65
CA SER A 55 -3.93 -28.52 13.58
C SER A 55 -4.32 -28.93 15.00
N LEU A 56 -3.32 -29.04 15.88
CA LEU A 56 -3.51 -29.10 17.34
C LEU A 56 -3.65 -27.68 17.92
N LEU A 57 -4.87 -27.14 17.91
CA LEU A 57 -5.14 -25.86 18.57
C LEU A 57 -4.75 -25.90 20.06
N PRO A 58 -4.19 -24.80 20.61
CA PRO A 58 -4.10 -23.45 20.03
C PRO A 58 -2.92 -23.21 19.08
N LYS A 59 -2.07 -24.20 18.79
CA LYS A 59 -0.96 -24.03 17.84
C LYS A 59 -1.44 -24.06 16.39
N TYR A 60 -0.77 -23.29 15.54
CA TYR A 60 -1.02 -23.21 14.10
C TYR A 60 -2.47 -22.79 13.75
N ARG A 61 -3.01 -21.81 14.47
CA ARG A 61 -4.22 -21.08 14.06
C ARG A 61 -4.00 -20.37 12.72
N GLY A 62 -5.09 -20.01 12.04
CA GLY A 62 -5.01 -19.31 10.77
C GLY A 62 -5.05 -20.26 9.59
N ARG A 63 -4.18 -20.04 8.60
CA ARG A 63 -4.34 -20.66 7.27
C ARG A 63 -3.19 -21.60 6.96
N VAL A 64 -3.52 -22.64 6.18
CA VAL A 64 -2.54 -23.59 5.62
C VAL A 64 -1.70 -24.33 6.70
N PRO A 65 -2.31 -24.82 7.81
CA PRO A 65 -1.57 -25.34 8.96
C PRO A 65 -0.71 -26.57 8.64
N ILE A 66 -1.15 -27.41 7.68
CA ILE A 66 -0.45 -28.64 7.26
C ILE A 66 0.94 -28.31 6.74
N ASN A 67 1.01 -27.37 5.80
CA ASN A 67 2.28 -26.96 5.19
C ASN A 67 3.17 -26.26 6.22
N TRP A 68 2.59 -25.48 7.14
CA TRP A 68 3.35 -24.83 8.22
C TRP A 68 3.96 -25.81 9.21
N ALA A 69 3.22 -26.86 9.61
CA ALA A 69 3.72 -27.89 10.51
C ALA A 69 4.92 -28.64 9.91
N ILE A 70 4.82 -29.05 8.64
CA ILE A 70 5.95 -29.70 7.94
C ILE A 70 7.14 -28.75 7.82
N LEU A 71 6.89 -27.49 7.45
CA LEU A 71 7.95 -26.50 7.25
C LEU A 71 8.74 -26.23 8.54
N HIS A 72 8.06 -26.16 9.69
CA HIS A 72 8.71 -25.98 11.00
C HIS A 72 9.30 -27.29 11.56
N GLY A 73 9.21 -28.41 10.84
CA GLY A 73 9.78 -29.68 11.26
C GLY A 73 9.06 -30.32 12.45
N GLU A 74 7.76 -30.04 12.61
CA GLU A 74 6.96 -30.67 13.65
C GLU A 74 6.93 -32.19 13.45
N THR A 75 6.96 -32.92 14.56
CA THR A 75 6.86 -34.40 14.58
C THR A 75 5.43 -34.87 14.89
N GLU A 76 4.57 -33.96 15.35
CA GLU A 76 3.15 -34.20 15.56
C GLU A 76 2.30 -33.00 15.11
N THR A 77 1.10 -33.30 14.63
CA THR A 77 0.02 -32.33 14.39
C THR A 77 -1.30 -33.00 14.75
N GLY A 78 -2.42 -32.49 14.24
CA GLY A 78 -3.71 -33.06 14.52
C GLY A 78 -4.84 -32.37 13.80
N VAL A 79 -6.05 -32.73 14.23
CA VAL A 79 -7.30 -32.10 13.83
C VAL A 79 -8.05 -31.70 15.09
N THR A 80 -8.66 -30.51 15.06
CA THR A 80 -9.44 -29.97 16.16
C THR A 80 -10.82 -29.55 15.69
N LEU A 81 -11.87 -30.00 16.36
CA LEU A 81 -13.21 -29.44 16.26
C LEU A 81 -13.40 -28.43 17.40
N HIS A 82 -13.70 -27.18 17.08
CA HIS A 82 -13.84 -26.11 18.07
C HIS A 82 -15.07 -25.24 17.78
N LYS A 83 -15.56 -24.50 18.78
CA LYS A 83 -16.63 -23.51 18.62
C LYS A 83 -16.13 -22.31 17.82
N MET A 84 -16.97 -21.76 16.95
CA MET A 84 -16.67 -20.55 16.21
C MET A 84 -17.03 -19.31 17.04
N ILE A 85 -16.10 -18.36 17.12
CA ILE A 85 -16.29 -17.04 17.72
C ILE A 85 -15.78 -15.95 16.76
N ALA A 86 -15.85 -14.67 17.15
CA ALA A 86 -15.42 -13.57 16.28
C ALA A 86 -13.93 -13.64 15.91
N LYS A 87 -13.11 -14.14 16.84
CA LYS A 87 -11.68 -14.39 16.62
C LYS A 87 -11.49 -15.74 15.92
N PRO A 88 -10.83 -15.80 14.76
CA PRO A 88 -10.65 -17.04 14.01
C PRO A 88 -9.87 -18.08 14.81
N ASP A 89 -10.32 -19.34 14.73
CA ASP A 89 -9.69 -20.52 15.34
C ASP A 89 -9.40 -20.43 16.85
N ALA A 90 -10.09 -19.53 17.57
CA ALA A 90 -9.82 -19.23 18.99
C ALA A 90 -10.92 -19.68 19.96
N GLY A 91 -12.05 -20.19 19.48
CA GLY A 91 -13.12 -20.65 20.37
C GLY A 91 -12.81 -22.01 21.01
N ASP A 92 -13.59 -22.36 22.03
CA ASP A 92 -13.37 -23.54 22.86
C ASP A 92 -13.28 -24.85 22.06
N ILE A 93 -12.35 -25.71 22.43
CA ILE A 93 -12.10 -27.00 21.81
C ILE A 93 -13.15 -28.01 22.28
N VAL A 94 -13.85 -28.63 21.34
CA VAL A 94 -14.83 -29.70 21.61
C VAL A 94 -14.14 -31.07 21.57
N ALA A 95 -13.33 -31.30 20.54
CA ALA A 95 -12.59 -32.53 20.38
C ALA A 95 -11.29 -32.27 19.62
N GLN A 96 -10.27 -33.08 19.88
CA GLN A 96 -8.98 -32.98 19.23
C GLN A 96 -8.35 -34.37 19.08
N LYS A 97 -7.67 -34.63 17.96
CA LYS A 97 -6.98 -35.88 17.70
C LYS A 97 -5.58 -35.62 17.17
N LYS A 98 -4.58 -36.27 17.79
CA LYS A 98 -3.16 -36.19 17.42
C LYS A 98 -2.83 -37.11 16.25
N ILE A 99 -1.83 -36.71 15.46
CA ILE A 99 -1.34 -37.39 14.26
C ILE A 99 0.18 -37.22 14.22
N SER A 100 0.92 -38.30 14.01
CA SER A 100 2.37 -38.25 13.80
C SER A 100 2.72 -37.76 12.40
N ILE A 101 3.79 -36.98 12.30
CA ILE A 101 4.40 -36.53 11.05
C ILE A 101 5.70 -37.32 10.87
N ASP A 102 5.76 -38.17 9.86
CA ASP A 102 6.95 -38.95 9.56
C ASP A 102 7.99 -38.10 8.79
N ALA A 103 9.26 -38.48 8.88
CA ALA A 103 10.36 -37.75 8.24
C ALA A 103 10.26 -37.66 6.69
N ILE A 104 9.45 -38.53 6.08
CA ILE A 104 9.20 -38.54 4.63
C ILE A 104 7.81 -38.01 4.25
N ASP A 105 6.97 -37.65 5.22
CA ASP A 105 5.64 -37.13 4.93
C ASP A 105 5.74 -35.83 4.12
N THR A 106 4.94 -35.76 3.07
CA THR A 106 4.69 -34.55 2.29
C THR A 106 3.37 -33.92 2.73
N ALA A 107 3.11 -32.68 2.29
CA ALA A 107 1.83 -32.02 2.59
C ALA A 107 0.60 -32.82 2.12
N LEU A 108 0.69 -33.55 1.01
CA LEU A 108 -0.39 -34.40 0.51
C LEU A 108 -0.61 -35.63 1.42
N VAL A 109 0.47 -36.31 1.81
CA VAL A 109 0.39 -37.48 2.70
C VAL A 109 -0.16 -37.07 4.07
N LEU A 110 0.34 -35.98 4.63
CA LEU A 110 -0.15 -35.48 5.92
C LEU A 110 -1.60 -35.00 5.85
N HIS A 111 -2.02 -34.42 4.72
CA HIS A 111 -3.42 -34.09 4.48
C HIS A 111 -4.32 -35.34 4.52
N ASP A 112 -3.91 -36.45 3.92
CA ASP A 112 -4.68 -37.69 3.97
C ASP A 112 -4.75 -38.29 5.38
N LYS A 113 -3.65 -38.24 6.14
CA LYS A 113 -3.65 -38.61 7.56
C LYS A 113 -4.61 -37.74 8.38
N ILE A 114 -4.63 -36.44 8.14
CA ILE A 114 -5.57 -35.49 8.76
C ILE A 114 -7.02 -35.78 8.38
N ARG A 115 -7.29 -36.09 7.11
CA ARG A 115 -8.63 -36.47 6.65
C ARG A 115 -9.15 -37.71 7.39
N GLN A 116 -8.33 -38.76 7.50
CA GLN A 116 -8.72 -39.99 8.22
C GLN A 116 -8.94 -39.73 9.71
N ALA A 117 -8.07 -38.91 10.33
CA ALA A 117 -8.24 -38.52 11.72
C ALA A 117 -9.52 -37.68 11.94
N ALA A 118 -9.84 -36.80 10.99
CA ALA A 118 -11.05 -35.98 11.01
C ALA A 118 -12.31 -36.83 10.90
N GLU A 119 -12.33 -37.81 10.00
CA GLU A 119 -13.45 -38.75 9.84
C GLU A 119 -13.75 -39.48 11.15
N GLN A 120 -12.72 -40.00 11.81
CA GLN A 120 -12.90 -40.66 13.10
C GLN A 120 -13.33 -39.67 14.20
N LEU A 121 -12.68 -38.51 14.30
CA LEU A 121 -13.03 -37.49 15.29
C LEU A 121 -14.50 -37.06 15.15
N LEU A 122 -14.97 -36.86 13.92
CA LEU A 122 -16.36 -36.50 13.66
C LEU A 122 -17.32 -37.66 13.93
N ALA A 123 -16.96 -38.90 13.58
CA ALA A 123 -17.78 -40.08 13.89
C ALA A 123 -18.02 -40.21 15.40
N ASP A 124 -17.01 -39.91 16.22
CA ASP A 124 -17.09 -39.99 17.68
C ASP A 124 -17.84 -38.77 18.28
N THR A 125 -17.64 -37.57 17.70
CA THR A 125 -18.08 -36.30 18.32
C THR A 125 -19.45 -35.83 17.86
N LEU A 126 -19.84 -36.07 16.59
CA LEU A 126 -21.12 -35.58 16.06
C LEU A 126 -22.34 -36.17 16.78
N PRO A 127 -22.37 -37.46 17.19
CA PRO A 127 -23.47 -38.00 18.00
C PRO A 127 -23.64 -37.25 19.33
N LEU A 128 -22.52 -36.90 19.99
CA LEU A 128 -22.51 -36.16 21.25
C LEU A 128 -23.06 -34.74 21.09
N ILE A 129 -22.64 -34.03 20.04
CA ILE A 129 -23.18 -32.69 19.70
C ILE A 129 -24.68 -32.77 19.44
N LYS A 130 -25.15 -33.81 18.72
CA LYS A 130 -26.57 -34.01 18.43
C LYS A 130 -27.40 -34.19 19.70
N MET A 131 -26.86 -34.87 20.72
CA MET A 131 -27.52 -35.08 22.01
C MET A 131 -27.37 -33.89 22.96
N GLY A 132 -26.47 -32.94 22.66
CA GLY A 132 -26.10 -31.85 23.57
C GLY A 132 -25.18 -32.29 24.72
N ASP A 133 -24.61 -33.49 24.63
CA ASP A 133 -23.77 -34.11 25.66
C ASP A 133 -22.28 -34.01 25.29
N TYR A 134 -21.78 -32.78 25.16
CA TYR A 134 -20.38 -32.51 24.87
C TYR A 134 -19.84 -31.42 25.80
N SER A 135 -18.60 -31.57 26.23
CA SER A 135 -17.85 -30.51 26.91
C SER A 135 -17.03 -29.70 25.91
N ALA A 136 -16.77 -28.43 26.23
CA ALA A 136 -15.83 -27.61 25.49
C ALA A 136 -14.80 -26.99 26.44
N THR A 137 -13.54 -27.03 26.04
CA THR A 137 -12.41 -26.56 26.85
C THR A 137 -11.85 -25.27 26.25
N PRO A 138 -11.75 -24.17 27.02
CA PRO A 138 -11.13 -22.93 26.55
C PRO A 138 -9.69 -23.16 26.08
N GLN A 139 -9.31 -22.47 25.01
CA GLN A 139 -7.93 -22.51 24.52
C GLN A 139 -6.98 -21.71 25.41
N ASP A 140 -5.77 -22.22 25.62
CA ASP A 140 -4.70 -21.51 26.32
C ASP A 140 -4.05 -20.48 25.37
N GLU A 141 -4.45 -19.22 25.46
CA GLU A 141 -3.96 -18.14 24.59
C GLU A 141 -2.43 -17.93 24.69
N SER A 142 -1.78 -18.30 25.80
CA SER A 142 -0.32 -18.17 25.95
C SER A 142 0.47 -19.13 25.06
N LYS A 143 -0.18 -20.20 24.59
CA LYS A 143 0.41 -21.22 23.70
C LYS A 143 -0.04 -21.06 22.24
N ALA A 144 -0.83 -20.02 21.94
CA ALA A 144 -1.38 -19.83 20.61
C ALA A 144 -0.32 -19.35 19.62
N THR A 145 -0.27 -19.98 18.45
CA THR A 145 0.54 -19.52 17.31
C THR A 145 -0.37 -19.32 16.10
N TYR A 146 -0.07 -18.32 15.27
CA TYR A 146 -0.89 -17.95 14.12
C TYR A 146 -0.03 -17.82 12.88
N PHE A 147 -0.49 -18.41 11.77
CA PHE A 147 0.18 -18.31 10.47
C PHE A 147 -0.77 -17.90 9.35
N GLY A 148 -0.24 -17.07 8.44
CA GLY A 148 -0.97 -16.49 7.33
C GLY A 148 -1.00 -17.38 6.07
N ARG A 149 -1.53 -16.80 5.00
CA ARG A 149 -1.48 -17.40 3.65
C ARG A 149 -0.03 -17.45 3.17
N ARG A 150 0.32 -18.51 2.44
CA ARG A 150 1.56 -18.59 1.65
C ARG A 150 1.29 -18.34 0.17
N SER A 151 2.25 -17.76 -0.53
CA SER A 151 2.29 -17.62 -1.98
C SER A 151 3.28 -18.60 -2.61
N ALA A 152 3.35 -18.63 -3.94
CA ALA A 152 4.31 -19.49 -4.63
C ALA A 152 5.76 -19.03 -4.38
N GLU A 153 5.97 -17.73 -4.22
CA GLU A 153 7.26 -17.08 -3.96
C GLU A 153 7.87 -17.52 -2.62
N ASP A 154 7.04 -17.86 -1.63
CA ASP A 154 7.49 -18.45 -0.36
C ASP A 154 8.12 -19.84 -0.53
N GLY A 155 8.05 -20.43 -1.72
CA GLY A 155 8.75 -21.67 -2.11
C GLY A 155 10.24 -21.46 -2.42
N LEU A 156 10.74 -20.22 -2.40
CA LEU A 156 12.14 -19.94 -2.70
C LEU A 156 13.07 -20.56 -1.65
N ILE A 157 14.03 -21.35 -2.11
CA ILE A 157 15.02 -22.04 -1.27
C ILE A 157 16.09 -21.04 -0.83
N ASP A 158 16.22 -20.91 0.49
CA ASP A 158 17.37 -20.28 1.13
C ASP A 158 18.39 -21.34 1.52
N TRP A 159 19.45 -21.47 0.71
CA TRP A 159 20.50 -22.46 0.93
C TRP A 159 21.32 -22.22 2.20
N SER A 160 21.25 -21.03 2.80
CA SER A 160 21.95 -20.75 4.06
C SER A 160 21.36 -21.47 5.27
N LYS A 161 20.14 -22.03 5.14
CA LYS A 161 19.50 -22.87 6.15
C LYS A 161 20.08 -24.28 6.18
N SER A 162 19.77 -25.05 7.22
CA SER A 162 20.17 -26.47 7.27
C SER A 162 19.51 -27.30 6.18
N ALA A 163 20.16 -28.40 5.76
CA ALA A 163 19.59 -29.33 4.79
C ALA A 163 18.22 -29.87 5.24
N THR A 164 18.02 -30.05 6.56
CA THR A 164 16.73 -30.43 7.14
C THR A 164 15.66 -29.38 6.91
N GLU A 165 15.94 -28.10 7.19
CA GLU A 165 14.98 -27.01 6.94
C GLU A 165 14.65 -26.85 5.46
N VAL A 166 15.64 -26.99 4.58
CA VAL A 166 15.41 -26.96 3.13
C VAL A 166 14.56 -28.16 2.70
N ASN A 167 14.85 -29.35 3.20
CA ASN A 167 14.04 -30.54 2.90
C ASN A 167 12.60 -30.42 3.44
N ASN A 168 12.40 -29.79 4.60
CA ASN A 168 11.08 -29.48 5.15
C ASN A 168 10.29 -28.56 4.20
N LEU A 169 10.93 -27.53 3.64
CA LEU A 169 10.32 -26.67 2.62
C LEU A 169 9.89 -27.50 1.40
N VAL A 170 10.79 -28.33 0.86
CA VAL A 170 10.49 -29.21 -0.29
C VAL A 170 9.28 -30.08 0.00
N ARG A 171 9.25 -30.80 1.14
CA ARG A 171 8.13 -31.67 1.53
C ARG A 171 6.83 -30.91 1.78
N ALA A 172 6.93 -29.69 2.30
CA ALA A 172 5.77 -28.84 2.61
C ALA A 172 5.11 -28.27 1.34
N VAL A 173 5.82 -28.10 0.24
CA VAL A 173 5.28 -27.47 -0.99
C VAL A 173 5.49 -28.28 -2.27
N THR A 174 5.83 -29.57 -2.16
CA THR A 174 5.84 -30.50 -3.30
C THR A 174 4.42 -30.76 -3.83
N GLU A 175 4.29 -31.59 -4.87
CA GLU A 175 3.03 -31.90 -5.54
C GLU A 175 1.88 -32.20 -4.56
N PRO A 176 0.68 -31.62 -4.77
CA PRO A 176 0.23 -30.82 -5.92
C PRO A 176 0.46 -29.30 -5.77
N TYR A 177 1.31 -28.86 -4.83
CA TYR A 177 1.62 -27.44 -4.62
C TYR A 177 2.68 -26.92 -5.61
N PRO A 178 2.98 -25.60 -5.66
CA PRO A 178 3.86 -25.01 -6.68
C PRO A 178 5.33 -25.46 -6.70
N GLY A 179 5.79 -26.24 -5.72
CA GLY A 179 7.18 -26.69 -5.59
C GLY A 179 8.09 -25.70 -4.89
N ALA A 180 9.12 -26.21 -4.22
CA ALA A 180 10.23 -25.39 -3.73
C ALA A 180 11.16 -25.08 -4.92
N PHE A 181 11.80 -23.92 -4.98
CA PHE A 181 12.61 -23.56 -6.14
C PHE A 181 13.84 -22.72 -5.80
N THR A 182 14.83 -22.75 -6.69
CA THR A 182 16.03 -21.92 -6.68
C THR A 182 16.34 -21.45 -8.10
N TYR A 183 17.40 -20.66 -8.29
CA TYR A 183 17.91 -20.29 -9.61
C TYR A 183 19.30 -20.87 -9.86
N PHE A 184 19.51 -21.33 -11.09
CA PHE A 184 20.83 -21.53 -11.67
C PHE A 184 20.99 -20.56 -12.83
N ALA A 185 21.95 -19.64 -12.73
CA ALA A 185 22.01 -18.45 -13.57
C ALA A 185 20.66 -17.70 -13.59
N GLU A 186 20.00 -17.57 -14.74
CA GLU A 186 18.69 -16.93 -14.88
C GLU A 186 17.53 -17.94 -14.89
N SER A 187 17.83 -19.24 -14.92
CA SER A 187 16.84 -20.31 -15.06
C SER A 187 16.32 -20.78 -13.71
N LYS A 188 14.98 -20.79 -13.55
CA LYS A 188 14.31 -21.34 -12.37
C LYS A 188 14.45 -22.87 -12.35
N MET A 189 14.90 -23.41 -11.22
CA MET A 189 14.96 -24.84 -10.92
C MET A 189 13.98 -25.17 -9.81
N ILE A 190 12.98 -26.00 -10.08
CA ILE A 190 12.02 -26.50 -9.09
C ILE A 190 12.54 -27.83 -8.54
N VAL A 191 12.49 -27.99 -7.22
CA VAL A 191 12.86 -29.19 -6.47
C VAL A 191 11.59 -29.86 -5.97
N TRP A 192 11.31 -31.06 -6.49
CA TRP A 192 10.10 -31.81 -6.16
C TRP A 192 10.33 -32.81 -5.03
N ARG A 193 11.47 -33.50 -5.04
CA ARG A 193 11.86 -34.44 -3.97
C ARG A 193 13.33 -34.29 -3.65
N ALA A 194 13.65 -34.37 -2.37
CA ALA A 194 15.00 -34.30 -1.88
C ALA A 194 15.20 -35.24 -0.69
N ARG A 195 16.47 -35.51 -0.34
CA ARG A 195 16.84 -36.20 0.89
C ARG A 195 18.02 -35.52 1.56
N VAL A 196 18.02 -35.51 2.88
CA VAL A 196 19.12 -34.99 3.70
C VAL A 196 20.22 -36.03 3.74
N LEU A 197 21.46 -35.60 3.53
CA LEU A 197 22.66 -36.39 3.74
C LEU A 197 23.41 -35.83 4.95
N GLU A 198 23.65 -36.68 5.95
CA GLU A 198 24.46 -36.36 7.13
C GLU A 198 25.95 -36.35 6.76
N LYS A 199 26.35 -35.34 5.98
CA LYS A 199 27.70 -35.15 5.49
C LYS A 199 28.15 -33.73 5.76
N SER A 200 29.32 -33.59 6.40
CA SER A 200 29.98 -32.30 6.56
C SER A 200 30.63 -31.85 5.25
N HIS A 201 30.69 -30.55 5.01
CA HIS A 201 31.38 -29.95 3.87
C HIS A 201 32.05 -28.63 4.26
N ASP A 202 33.04 -28.22 3.46
CA ASP A 202 33.76 -26.95 3.55
C ASP A 202 33.25 -25.91 2.53
N LYS A 203 32.23 -26.27 1.75
CA LYS A 203 31.69 -25.43 0.66
C LYS A 203 30.74 -24.37 1.19
N LEU A 204 30.68 -23.24 0.48
CA LEU A 204 29.68 -22.21 0.72
C LEU A 204 28.27 -22.74 0.45
N PRO A 205 27.24 -22.28 1.18
CA PRO A 205 25.85 -22.61 0.89
C PRO A 205 25.45 -22.33 -0.57
N GLY A 206 24.71 -23.28 -1.15
CA GLY A 206 24.27 -23.29 -2.54
C GLY A 206 25.29 -23.86 -3.53
N THR A 207 26.47 -24.29 -3.08
CA THR A 207 27.49 -24.89 -3.96
C THR A 207 27.10 -26.32 -4.36
N ILE A 208 27.20 -26.64 -5.64
CA ILE A 208 27.01 -27.99 -6.18
C ILE A 208 28.23 -28.85 -5.81
N ILE A 209 28.01 -29.87 -4.98
CA ILE A 209 29.05 -30.81 -4.50
C ILE A 209 29.27 -31.94 -5.50
N SER A 210 28.17 -32.46 -6.04
CA SER A 210 28.16 -33.53 -7.05
C SER A 210 26.98 -33.30 -7.99
N THR A 211 27.12 -33.68 -9.26
CA THR A 211 26.04 -33.71 -10.25
C THR A 211 25.40 -35.10 -10.38
N GLU A 212 26.09 -36.16 -9.92
CA GLU A 212 25.64 -37.54 -9.99
C GLU A 212 25.94 -38.29 -8.67
N PRO A 213 24.97 -38.39 -7.74
CA PRO A 213 23.67 -37.70 -7.74
C PRO A 213 23.83 -36.20 -7.50
N LEU A 214 22.80 -35.41 -7.86
CA LEU A 214 22.82 -33.95 -7.68
C LEU A 214 22.76 -33.59 -6.19
N GLN A 215 23.88 -33.10 -5.66
CA GLN A 215 24.07 -32.77 -4.24
C GLN A 215 24.45 -31.30 -4.06
N ILE A 216 23.77 -30.61 -3.15
CA ILE A 216 23.92 -29.18 -2.92
C ILE A 216 24.28 -28.92 -1.46
N ALA A 217 25.34 -28.14 -1.23
CA ALA A 217 25.76 -27.67 0.08
C ALA A 217 24.71 -26.75 0.68
N CYS A 218 24.32 -27.01 1.93
CA CYS A 218 23.41 -26.14 2.70
C CYS A 218 24.22 -25.36 3.76
N GLY A 219 23.57 -24.58 4.63
CA GLY A 219 24.23 -23.98 5.79
C GLY A 219 24.81 -25.03 6.74
N GLN A 220 24.08 -26.15 6.88
CA GLN A 220 24.52 -27.34 7.58
C GLN A 220 24.05 -28.58 6.82
N GLY A 221 24.96 -29.53 6.58
CA GLY A 221 24.66 -30.77 5.87
C GLY A 221 24.54 -30.59 4.36
N VAL A 222 24.22 -31.69 3.67
CA VAL A 222 24.07 -31.71 2.22
C VAL A 222 22.66 -32.14 1.85
N LEU A 223 22.06 -31.48 0.87
CA LEU A 223 20.77 -31.89 0.32
C LEU A 223 20.99 -32.56 -1.04
N GLU A 224 20.51 -33.78 -1.18
CA GLU A 224 20.46 -34.46 -2.47
C GLU A 224 19.11 -34.24 -3.14
N ILE A 225 19.14 -33.76 -4.37
CA ILE A 225 17.97 -33.55 -5.20
C ILE A 225 17.66 -34.87 -5.92
N LEU A 226 16.54 -35.48 -5.56
CA LEU A 226 16.11 -36.74 -6.17
C LEU A 226 15.39 -36.46 -7.49
N THR A 227 14.50 -35.47 -7.49
CA THR A 227 13.73 -35.07 -8.67
C THR A 227 13.48 -33.57 -8.70
N GLY A 228 13.42 -33.02 -9.90
CA GLY A 228 13.15 -31.61 -10.12
C GLY A 228 12.77 -31.31 -11.57
N GLN A 229 12.69 -30.03 -11.88
CA GLN A 229 12.24 -29.53 -13.18
C GLN A 229 12.88 -28.17 -13.46
N SER A 230 13.35 -27.97 -14.70
CA SER A 230 13.83 -26.67 -15.17
C SER A 230 12.64 -25.86 -15.69
N GLY A 231 12.25 -24.74 -15.07
CA GLY A 231 11.16 -23.88 -15.55
C GLY A 231 9.90 -24.62 -16.04
N ALA A 232 9.67 -24.61 -17.36
CA ALA A 232 8.56 -25.30 -18.04
C ALA A 232 8.94 -26.67 -18.65
N GLY A 233 10.10 -27.23 -18.28
CA GLY A 233 10.63 -28.51 -18.74
C GLY A 233 9.93 -29.72 -18.14
N LEU A 234 10.47 -30.91 -18.35
CA LEU A 234 9.89 -32.15 -17.83
C LEU A 234 10.32 -32.40 -16.38
N TYR A 235 9.50 -33.19 -15.67
CA TYR A 235 9.87 -33.76 -14.38
C TYR A 235 10.94 -34.85 -14.60
N VAL A 236 12.12 -34.67 -14.01
CA VAL A 236 13.29 -35.55 -14.23
C VAL A 236 14.03 -35.86 -12.93
N GLU A 237 14.88 -36.89 -12.96
CA GLU A 237 15.82 -37.20 -11.87
C GLU A 237 16.91 -36.13 -11.72
N GLY A 238 17.46 -35.97 -10.52
CA GLY A 238 18.41 -34.91 -10.19
C GLY A 238 19.67 -34.86 -11.07
N SER A 239 20.25 -36.01 -11.42
CA SER A 239 21.41 -36.06 -12.32
C SER A 239 21.08 -35.56 -13.73
N ARG A 240 19.93 -35.99 -14.26
CA ARG A 240 19.43 -35.52 -15.55
C ARG A 240 19.08 -34.03 -15.52
N LEU A 241 18.50 -33.54 -14.43
CA LEU A 241 18.24 -32.11 -14.22
C LEU A 241 19.54 -31.31 -14.27
N ALA A 242 20.59 -31.80 -13.60
CA ALA A 242 21.91 -31.16 -13.62
C ALA A 242 22.46 -31.08 -15.04
N ALA A 243 22.39 -32.18 -15.81
CA ALA A 243 22.82 -32.23 -17.20
C ALA A 243 22.00 -31.28 -18.11
N GLU A 244 20.67 -31.28 -18.00
CA GLU A 244 19.78 -30.43 -18.81
C GLU A 244 19.98 -28.94 -18.53
N MET A 245 20.28 -28.58 -17.28
CA MET A 245 20.54 -27.20 -16.88
C MET A 245 22.01 -26.77 -17.06
N GLY A 246 22.89 -27.67 -17.52
CA GLY A 246 24.32 -27.38 -17.69
C GLY A 246 25.05 -27.12 -16.36
N ILE A 247 24.58 -27.72 -15.27
CA ILE A 247 25.17 -27.60 -13.94
C ILE A 247 26.43 -28.47 -13.87
N VAL A 248 27.52 -27.92 -13.32
CA VAL A 248 28.79 -28.63 -13.10
C VAL A 248 29.23 -28.50 -11.64
N ASN A 249 30.12 -29.38 -11.18
CA ASN A 249 30.63 -29.33 -9.80
C ASN A 249 31.30 -27.98 -9.47
N GLY A 250 31.06 -27.48 -8.27
CA GLY A 250 31.66 -26.24 -7.75
C GLY A 250 30.93 -24.94 -8.10
N VAL A 251 29.97 -24.96 -9.04
CA VAL A 251 29.11 -23.79 -9.29
C VAL A 251 28.12 -23.57 -8.14
N ARG A 252 27.53 -22.38 -8.06
CA ARG A 252 26.54 -22.05 -7.03
C ARG A 252 25.17 -21.85 -7.64
N VAL A 253 24.16 -22.44 -7.03
CA VAL A 253 22.76 -22.04 -7.18
C VAL A 253 22.46 -20.92 -6.19
N ASN A 254 21.63 -19.97 -6.59
CA ASN A 254 21.31 -18.80 -5.79
C ASN A 254 19.80 -18.70 -5.60
N ALA A 255 19.40 -18.08 -4.48
CA ALA A 255 18.00 -17.74 -4.24
C ALA A 255 17.46 -16.73 -5.28
N ARG A 256 18.32 -16.02 -6.02
CA ARG A 256 17.93 -15.06 -7.06
C ARG A 256 18.89 -15.13 -8.26
N PRO A 257 18.46 -14.70 -9.46
CA PRO A 257 19.33 -14.63 -10.63
C PRO A 257 20.61 -13.83 -10.35
N THR A 258 21.76 -14.34 -10.79
CA THR A 258 23.10 -13.82 -10.42
C THR A 258 23.49 -12.51 -11.14
N THR A 259 22.60 -11.91 -11.91
CA THR A 259 22.88 -10.76 -12.80
C THR A 259 21.79 -9.68 -12.71
N GLN A 260 21.60 -9.09 -11.53
CA GLN A 260 21.06 -7.73 -11.47
C GLN A 260 21.86 -6.92 -10.45
N VAL A 261 22.89 -6.21 -10.94
CA VAL A 261 23.19 -4.90 -10.37
C VAL A 261 21.85 -4.17 -10.39
N LYS A 262 21.26 -3.90 -9.21
CA LYS A 262 20.00 -3.16 -9.14
C LYS A 262 20.24 -1.80 -9.78
N ARG A 263 19.86 -1.67 -11.05
CA ARG A 263 19.73 -0.37 -11.71
C ARG A 263 18.79 0.46 -10.83
N ARG A 264 19.14 1.73 -10.61
CA ARG A 264 18.28 2.69 -9.93
C ARG A 264 16.92 2.75 -10.61
N LYS A 265 15.86 2.85 -9.79
CA LYS A 265 14.50 3.02 -10.33
C LYS A 265 14.40 4.40 -10.95
N ARG A 266 13.84 4.49 -12.16
CA ARG A 266 13.64 5.77 -12.86
C ARG A 266 12.28 6.34 -12.52
N VAL A 267 12.24 7.54 -11.98
CA VAL A 267 11.00 8.24 -11.58
C VAL A 267 10.79 9.43 -12.50
N LEU A 268 9.66 9.45 -13.22
CA LEU A 268 9.22 10.60 -14.01
C LEU A 268 8.29 11.46 -13.16
N ILE A 269 8.63 12.73 -12.96
CA ILE A 269 7.80 13.71 -12.26
C ILE A 269 7.43 14.80 -13.28
N LEU A 270 6.15 14.86 -13.66
CA LEU A 270 5.61 15.95 -14.46
C LEU A 270 5.07 17.01 -13.51
N GLY A 271 5.43 18.28 -13.69
CA GLY A 271 5.18 19.32 -12.68
C GLY A 271 6.23 19.31 -11.57
N VAL A 272 7.49 18.98 -11.91
CA VAL A 272 8.57 18.76 -10.93
C VAL A 272 8.94 20.04 -10.17
N ASN A 273 8.71 21.21 -10.74
CA ASN A 273 9.02 22.49 -10.12
C ASN A 273 7.97 22.90 -9.07
N GLY A 274 6.81 22.24 -9.07
CA GLY A 274 5.73 22.49 -8.12
C GLY A 274 6.10 22.18 -6.66
N PHE A 275 5.20 22.54 -5.75
CA PHE A 275 5.37 22.37 -4.31
C PHE A 275 5.68 20.93 -3.90
N ILE A 276 4.94 19.95 -4.41
CA ILE A 276 5.21 18.53 -4.12
C ILE A 276 6.47 18.06 -4.86
N GLY A 277 6.60 18.40 -6.14
CA GLY A 277 7.67 17.90 -7.02
C GLY A 277 9.07 18.23 -6.52
N ASN A 278 9.31 19.46 -6.07
CA ASN A 278 10.64 19.87 -5.62
C ASN A 278 11.06 19.21 -4.30
N HIS A 279 10.14 19.05 -3.34
CA HIS A 279 10.44 18.36 -2.07
C HIS A 279 10.58 16.86 -2.27
N LEU A 280 9.77 16.27 -3.16
CA LEU A 280 9.88 14.85 -3.49
C LEU A 280 11.23 14.54 -4.16
N THR A 281 11.65 15.40 -5.08
CA THR A 281 12.97 15.29 -5.73
C THR A 281 14.09 15.31 -4.71
N GLU A 282 14.04 16.22 -3.73
CA GLU A 282 15.01 16.30 -2.64
C GLU A 282 15.10 14.99 -1.86
N ARG A 283 13.94 14.45 -1.46
CA ARG A 283 13.84 13.21 -0.69
C ARG A 283 14.35 11.98 -1.46
N LEU A 284 14.07 11.90 -2.76
CA LEU A 284 14.51 10.80 -3.62
C LEU A 284 16.02 10.85 -3.90
N LEU A 285 16.58 12.05 -4.12
CA LEU A 285 18.03 12.22 -4.31
C LEU A 285 18.83 11.90 -3.05
N ALA A 286 18.27 12.20 -1.87
CA ALA A 286 18.89 11.88 -0.58
C ALA A 286 18.96 10.36 -0.33
N ASP A 287 17.96 9.59 -0.78
CA ASP A 287 17.93 8.13 -0.67
C ASP A 287 18.96 7.43 -1.58
N GLY A 288 19.12 7.96 -2.80
CA GLY A 288 20.17 7.55 -3.72
C GLY A 288 19.92 6.27 -4.53
N HIS A 289 18.74 5.66 -4.39
CA HIS A 289 18.31 4.51 -5.21
C HIS A 289 17.52 4.88 -6.46
N TYR A 290 17.38 6.18 -6.76
CA TYR A 290 16.51 6.70 -7.83
C TYR A 290 17.26 7.59 -8.82
N ASP A 291 16.87 7.49 -10.09
CA ASP A 291 17.16 8.48 -11.13
C ASP A 291 15.87 9.27 -11.40
N ILE A 292 15.92 10.59 -11.27
CA ILE A 292 14.74 11.45 -11.38
C ILE A 292 14.75 12.18 -12.73
N TYR A 293 13.66 12.04 -13.47
CA TYR A 293 13.38 12.76 -14.71
C TYR A 293 12.25 13.74 -14.43
N GLY A 294 12.53 15.03 -14.57
CA GLY A 294 11.60 16.10 -14.26
C GLY A 294 11.23 16.90 -15.51
N LEU A 295 9.95 17.20 -15.68
CA LEU A 295 9.46 18.16 -16.66
C LEU A 295 8.60 19.22 -15.97
N ASP A 296 8.84 20.47 -16.29
CA ASP A 296 8.02 21.61 -15.85
C ASP A 296 8.27 22.82 -16.78
N ILE A 297 7.38 23.81 -16.75
CA ILE A 297 7.50 25.04 -17.55
C ILE A 297 8.61 25.98 -17.05
N SER A 298 9.17 25.73 -15.86
CA SER A 298 10.29 26.48 -15.31
C SER A 298 11.08 25.65 -14.30
N SER A 299 12.27 26.10 -13.92
CA SER A 299 13.18 25.37 -13.02
C SER A 299 13.45 26.06 -11.69
N SER A 300 12.77 27.17 -11.36
CA SER A 300 13.11 28.04 -10.22
C SER A 300 13.25 27.33 -8.88
N ALA A 301 12.36 26.39 -8.56
CA ALA A 301 12.38 25.60 -7.34
C ALA A 301 13.26 24.35 -7.43
N VAL A 302 13.68 23.90 -8.62
CA VAL A 302 14.52 22.69 -8.80
C VAL A 302 15.92 22.99 -9.32
N ALA A 303 16.24 24.26 -9.58
CA ALA A 303 17.55 24.69 -10.09
C ALA A 303 18.70 24.23 -9.19
N ARG A 304 18.46 24.14 -7.87
CA ARG A 304 19.42 23.62 -6.88
C ARG A 304 19.84 22.15 -7.10
N PHE A 305 19.10 21.39 -7.90
CA PHE A 305 19.39 19.99 -8.22
C PHE A 305 20.02 19.84 -9.61
N ILE A 306 19.98 20.88 -10.45
CA ILE A 306 20.55 20.87 -11.79
C ILE A 306 22.06 21.05 -11.66
N ASN A 307 22.84 20.11 -12.18
CA ASN A 307 24.31 20.11 -12.10
C ASN A 307 24.84 20.21 -10.66
N ASP A 308 24.14 19.60 -9.71
CA ASP A 308 24.53 19.61 -8.30
C ASP A 308 25.92 18.94 -8.13
N PRO A 309 26.95 19.70 -7.70
CA PRO A 309 28.32 19.21 -7.63
C PRO A 309 28.50 18.07 -6.62
N ARG A 310 27.55 17.89 -5.69
CA ARG A 310 27.56 16.75 -4.74
C ARG A 310 27.49 15.40 -5.45
N PHE A 311 27.04 15.36 -6.71
CA PHE A 311 26.88 14.14 -7.47
C PHE A 311 27.98 13.91 -8.52
N GLY A 312 28.93 14.84 -8.71
CA GLY A 312 30.02 14.68 -9.68
C GLY A 312 29.54 14.28 -11.08
N ASP A 313 30.14 13.23 -11.65
CA ASP A 313 29.73 12.65 -12.94
C ASP A 313 28.47 11.76 -12.84
N ASP A 314 28.02 11.42 -11.63
CA ASP A 314 26.85 10.59 -11.36
C ASP A 314 25.58 11.43 -11.37
N GLN A 315 25.22 11.98 -12.53
CA GLN A 315 24.04 12.85 -12.67
C GLN A 315 22.74 12.07 -12.45
N ARG A 316 22.08 12.30 -11.30
CA ARG A 316 20.84 11.62 -10.87
C ARG A 316 19.55 12.41 -11.10
N PHE A 317 19.66 13.69 -11.44
CA PHE A 317 18.52 14.55 -11.76
C PHE A 317 18.62 15.07 -13.19
N HIS A 318 17.58 14.80 -13.98
CA HIS A 318 17.47 15.21 -15.37
C HIS A 318 16.25 16.10 -15.53
N PHE A 319 16.47 17.41 -15.72
CA PHE A 319 15.40 18.38 -15.90
C PHE A 319 15.25 18.74 -17.38
N VAL A 320 14.01 18.88 -17.82
CA VAL A 320 13.65 19.45 -19.13
C VAL A 320 12.58 20.51 -18.92
N GLU A 321 12.81 21.68 -19.49
CA GLU A 321 11.78 22.72 -19.56
C GLU A 321 10.76 22.34 -20.64
N GLY A 322 9.48 22.26 -20.28
CA GLY A 322 8.43 21.86 -21.20
C GLY A 322 7.01 21.95 -20.62
N ASP A 323 6.05 22.04 -21.52
CA ASP A 323 4.61 22.06 -21.23
C ASP A 323 3.97 20.72 -21.65
N ILE A 324 3.12 20.16 -20.79
CA ILE A 324 2.47 18.85 -21.04
C ILE A 324 1.45 18.87 -22.19
N SER A 325 0.90 20.02 -22.52
CA SER A 325 -0.02 20.20 -23.64
C SER A 325 0.70 20.26 -25.00
N ILE A 326 2.02 20.50 -25.00
CA ILE A 326 2.83 20.69 -26.21
C ILE A 326 3.80 19.51 -26.43
N HIS A 327 4.54 19.09 -25.40
CA HIS A 327 5.69 18.18 -25.52
C HIS A 327 5.30 16.69 -25.47
N THR A 328 4.29 16.31 -26.24
CA THR A 328 3.67 14.98 -26.21
C THR A 328 4.69 13.85 -26.48
N GLU A 329 5.54 14.00 -27.50
CA GLU A 329 6.54 12.99 -27.87
C GLU A 329 7.56 12.75 -26.76
N TRP A 330 8.03 13.82 -26.13
CA TRP A 330 8.99 13.74 -25.02
C TRP A 330 8.37 13.02 -23.82
N ILE A 331 7.11 13.35 -23.49
CA ILE A 331 6.38 12.73 -22.37
C ILE A 331 6.18 11.25 -22.64
N GLU A 332 5.69 10.88 -23.82
CA GLU A 332 5.46 9.48 -24.17
C GLU A 332 6.76 8.68 -24.11
N TYR A 333 7.86 9.21 -24.64
CA TYR A 333 9.18 8.60 -24.57
C TYR A 333 9.63 8.40 -23.11
N HIS A 334 9.48 9.42 -22.26
CA HIS A 334 9.92 9.32 -20.86
C HIS A 334 9.02 8.42 -20.02
N ILE A 335 7.72 8.34 -20.31
CA ILE A 335 6.83 7.34 -19.72
C ILE A 335 7.31 5.94 -20.09
N LYS A 336 7.61 5.69 -21.37
CA LYS A 336 8.16 4.41 -21.82
C LYS A 336 9.51 4.07 -21.14
N LYS A 337 10.36 5.08 -20.91
CA LYS A 337 11.71 4.93 -20.32
C LYS A 337 11.69 4.69 -18.81
N CYS A 338 10.82 5.37 -18.08
CA CYS A 338 10.80 5.38 -16.62
C CYS A 338 10.02 4.19 -16.04
N ASP A 339 10.18 3.96 -14.74
CA ASP A 339 9.58 2.83 -14.03
C ASP A 339 8.34 3.28 -13.24
N ILE A 340 8.36 4.52 -12.72
CA ILE A 340 7.31 5.12 -11.89
C ILE A 340 6.97 6.51 -12.44
N ILE A 341 5.68 6.81 -12.62
CA ILE A 341 5.18 8.07 -13.19
C ILE A 341 4.35 8.83 -12.14
N LEU A 342 4.69 10.09 -11.91
CA LEU A 342 3.98 11.02 -11.04
C LEU A 342 3.54 12.26 -11.84
N PRO A 343 2.28 12.31 -12.31
CA PRO A 343 1.74 13.48 -12.98
C PRO A 343 1.22 14.50 -11.98
N LEU A 344 2.09 15.41 -11.52
CA LEU A 344 1.77 16.43 -10.52
C LEU A 344 1.24 17.74 -11.12
N VAL A 345 1.16 17.85 -12.45
CA VAL A 345 0.61 19.03 -13.14
C VAL A 345 -0.89 19.12 -12.92
N ALA A 346 -1.33 20.19 -12.27
CA ALA A 346 -2.74 20.53 -12.07
C ALA A 346 -2.90 22.00 -11.67
N ILE A 347 -4.09 22.57 -11.89
CA ILE A 347 -4.52 23.83 -11.29
C ILE A 347 -5.27 23.51 -9.99
N ALA A 348 -4.61 23.73 -8.86
CA ALA A 348 -5.14 23.38 -7.53
C ALA A 348 -5.53 24.61 -6.68
N THR A 349 -5.89 25.74 -7.32
CA THR A 349 -6.27 26.98 -6.64
C THR A 349 -7.78 27.25 -6.77
N PRO A 350 -8.55 27.31 -5.65
CA PRO A 350 -10.02 27.38 -5.70
C PRO A 350 -10.64 28.53 -6.50
N ILE A 351 -9.95 29.67 -6.61
CA ILE A 351 -10.43 30.80 -7.40
C ILE A 351 -10.46 30.50 -8.90
N GLU A 352 -9.57 29.62 -9.38
CA GLU A 352 -9.48 29.28 -10.80
C GLU A 352 -10.61 28.33 -11.22
N TYR A 353 -11.22 27.60 -10.28
CA TYR A 353 -12.33 26.69 -10.57
C TYR A 353 -13.59 27.46 -11.00
N THR A 354 -13.78 28.66 -10.45
CA THR A 354 -14.89 29.54 -10.82
C THR A 354 -14.48 30.51 -11.93
N ARG A 355 -13.24 31.01 -11.93
CA ARG A 355 -12.75 31.98 -12.91
C ARG A 355 -12.47 31.35 -14.28
N ASN A 356 -11.83 30.18 -14.31
CA ASN A 356 -11.36 29.52 -15.54
C ASN A 356 -11.70 28.01 -15.54
N PRO A 357 -12.99 27.62 -15.38
CA PRO A 357 -13.39 26.22 -15.22
C PRO A 357 -12.97 25.32 -16.38
N LEU A 358 -13.03 25.81 -17.62
CA LEU A 358 -12.65 25.02 -18.80
C LEU A 358 -11.15 24.71 -18.82
N LYS A 359 -10.31 25.70 -18.50
CA LYS A 359 -8.86 25.49 -18.40
C LYS A 359 -8.50 24.48 -17.30
N VAL A 360 -9.22 24.51 -16.18
CA VAL A 360 -9.08 23.52 -15.10
C VAL A 360 -9.46 22.13 -15.62
N PHE A 361 -10.56 22.00 -16.35
CA PHE A 361 -10.96 20.72 -16.95
C PHE A 361 -9.95 20.19 -17.96
N GLU A 362 -9.53 21.01 -18.93
CA GLU A 362 -8.57 20.64 -19.98
C GLU A 362 -7.26 20.12 -19.37
N LEU A 363 -6.70 20.85 -18.38
CA LEU A 363 -5.43 20.45 -17.77
C LEU A 363 -5.58 19.30 -16.76
N ASP A 364 -6.50 19.43 -15.81
CA ASP A 364 -6.59 18.50 -14.68
C ASP A 364 -7.27 17.18 -15.07
N PHE A 365 -8.06 17.17 -16.15
CA PHE A 365 -8.72 15.99 -16.69
C PHE A 365 -8.08 15.51 -18.00
N GLU A 366 -8.15 16.30 -19.08
CA GLU A 366 -7.84 15.80 -20.42
C GLU A 366 -6.35 15.49 -20.60
N GLU A 367 -5.46 16.42 -20.23
CA GLU A 367 -4.01 16.20 -20.33
C GLU A 367 -3.54 15.07 -19.41
N ASN A 368 -4.07 15.01 -18.19
CA ASN A 368 -3.78 13.94 -17.25
C ASN A 368 -4.29 12.57 -17.73
N LEU A 369 -5.45 12.51 -18.40
CA LEU A 369 -5.98 11.29 -18.99
C LEU A 369 -5.06 10.73 -20.08
N LYS A 370 -4.42 11.59 -20.89
CA LYS A 370 -3.41 11.14 -21.87
C LYS A 370 -2.24 10.44 -21.18
N ILE A 371 -1.74 11.01 -20.08
CA ILE A 371 -0.65 10.42 -19.29
C ILE A 371 -1.06 9.06 -18.71
N VAL A 372 -2.27 8.94 -18.15
CA VAL A 372 -2.82 7.67 -17.66
C VAL A 372 -2.83 6.62 -18.78
N ARG A 373 -3.32 6.97 -19.96
CA ARG A 373 -3.35 6.06 -21.13
C ARG A 373 -1.96 5.62 -21.57
N TYR A 374 -0.96 6.51 -21.54
CA TYR A 374 0.43 6.12 -21.81
C TYR A 374 0.98 5.16 -20.75
N CYS A 375 0.63 5.34 -19.48
CA CYS A 375 1.04 4.41 -18.43
C CYS A 375 0.45 3.02 -18.66
N VAL A 376 -0.82 2.93 -19.08
CA VAL A 376 -1.46 1.67 -19.47
C VAL A 376 -0.73 1.04 -20.67
N LYS A 377 -0.57 1.80 -21.77
CA LYS A 377 0.06 1.36 -23.02
C LYS A 377 1.45 0.76 -22.80
N TYR A 378 2.23 1.33 -21.89
CA TYR A 378 3.61 0.91 -21.62
C TYR A 378 3.79 0.12 -20.32
N ASN A 379 2.69 -0.31 -19.69
CA ASN A 379 2.66 -1.05 -18.43
C ASN A 379 3.55 -0.41 -17.34
N LYS A 380 3.30 0.87 -17.08
CA LYS A 380 4.06 1.69 -16.12
C LYS A 380 3.26 1.93 -14.86
N ARG A 381 3.95 1.92 -13.73
CA ARG A 381 3.33 2.23 -12.45
C ARG A 381 3.03 3.73 -12.37
N ILE A 382 1.79 4.07 -12.07
CA ILE A 382 1.34 5.46 -11.89
C ILE A 382 1.00 5.73 -10.43
N ILE A 383 1.59 6.77 -9.85
CA ILE A 383 1.22 7.28 -8.53
C ILE A 383 0.50 8.61 -8.78
N PHE A 384 -0.82 8.55 -8.78
CA PHE A 384 -1.64 9.66 -9.24
C PHE A 384 -2.07 10.54 -8.07
N PRO A 385 -1.84 11.86 -8.12
CA PRO A 385 -2.34 12.78 -7.12
C PRO A 385 -3.85 12.95 -7.32
N SER A 386 -4.64 12.20 -6.54
CA SER A 386 -6.02 12.55 -6.27
C SER A 386 -6.05 13.78 -5.34
N THR A 387 -7.19 14.08 -4.73
CA THR A 387 -7.34 15.25 -3.87
C THR A 387 -8.32 14.96 -2.75
N SER A 388 -8.09 15.57 -1.58
CA SER A 388 -9.10 15.56 -0.51
C SER A 388 -10.40 16.30 -0.91
N GLU A 389 -10.40 17.06 -2.00
CA GLU A 389 -11.64 17.67 -2.51
C GLU A 389 -12.61 16.66 -3.14
N VAL A 390 -12.18 15.44 -3.51
CA VAL A 390 -13.10 14.44 -4.08
C VAL A 390 -14.20 14.02 -3.12
N TYR A 391 -13.94 14.11 -1.81
CA TYR A 391 -14.94 13.88 -0.77
C TYR A 391 -16.01 14.97 -0.76
N GLY A 392 -15.67 16.18 -1.23
CA GLY A 392 -16.53 17.34 -1.24
C GLY A 392 -17.08 17.66 0.15
N MET A 393 -18.41 17.69 0.25
CA MET A 393 -19.17 17.95 1.48
C MET A 393 -19.58 16.65 2.18
N CYS A 394 -18.70 15.65 2.20
CA CYS A 394 -18.92 14.41 2.92
C CYS A 394 -19.30 14.68 4.39
N ASP A 395 -20.30 13.95 4.88
CA ASP A 395 -20.87 14.09 6.22
C ASP A 395 -20.21 13.22 7.28
N ASP A 396 -19.26 12.36 6.89
CA ASP A 396 -18.50 11.53 7.81
C ASP A 396 -17.57 12.37 8.69
N LYS A 397 -17.35 11.93 9.94
CA LYS A 397 -16.42 12.59 10.86
C LYS A 397 -14.97 12.53 10.38
N GLU A 398 -14.60 11.41 9.77
CA GLU A 398 -13.30 11.18 9.15
C GLU A 398 -13.54 10.61 7.75
N PHE A 399 -12.90 11.20 6.75
CA PHE A 399 -13.07 10.81 5.36
C PHE A 399 -12.26 9.55 5.09
N ASN A 400 -12.95 8.45 4.86
CA ASN A 400 -12.39 7.13 4.60
C ASN A 400 -12.33 6.86 3.09
N GLU A 401 -11.19 6.37 2.62
CA GLU A 401 -10.90 6.19 1.20
C GLU A 401 -11.84 5.22 0.47
N GLU A 402 -12.35 4.24 1.20
CA GLU A 402 -13.13 3.11 0.68
C GLU A 402 -14.64 3.26 0.90
N THR A 403 -15.04 3.91 1.99
CA THR A 403 -16.44 3.89 2.46
C THR A 403 -17.13 5.25 2.42
N SER A 404 -16.39 6.35 2.47
CA SER A 404 -17.00 7.68 2.51
C SER A 404 -17.67 8.04 1.20
N ARG A 405 -18.87 8.63 1.32
CA ARG A 405 -19.59 9.15 0.16
C ARG A 405 -18.94 10.41 -0.36
N LEU A 406 -18.95 10.56 -1.68
CA LEU A 406 -18.37 11.70 -2.40
C LEU A 406 -19.51 12.65 -2.77
N ILE A 407 -19.66 13.75 -2.02
CA ILE A 407 -20.83 14.63 -2.09
C ILE A 407 -20.42 15.99 -2.66
N VAL A 408 -20.97 16.37 -3.82
CA VAL A 408 -20.74 17.68 -4.45
C VAL A 408 -22.06 18.44 -4.60
N GLY A 409 -21.95 19.75 -4.81
CA GLY A 409 -23.11 20.62 -5.00
C GLY A 409 -23.75 20.51 -6.37
N PRO A 410 -24.84 21.26 -6.61
CA PRO A 410 -25.50 21.31 -7.91
C PRO A 410 -24.60 21.87 -9.03
N ILE A 411 -24.94 21.61 -10.29
CA ILE A 411 -24.14 22.01 -11.47
C ILE A 411 -23.86 23.52 -11.54
N ASN A 412 -24.76 24.37 -11.02
CA ASN A 412 -24.56 25.82 -10.96
C ASN A 412 -23.50 26.25 -9.92
N LYS A 413 -22.90 25.31 -9.19
CA LYS A 413 -21.76 25.52 -8.30
C LYS A 413 -20.48 25.03 -8.97
N GLN A 414 -19.95 25.88 -9.87
CA GLN A 414 -18.80 25.57 -10.74
C GLN A 414 -17.54 25.16 -9.99
N ARG A 415 -17.35 25.56 -8.72
CA ARG A 415 -16.20 25.12 -7.92
C ARG A 415 -15.99 23.59 -7.96
N TRP A 416 -17.07 22.83 -7.99
CA TRP A 416 -17.02 21.37 -7.98
C TRP A 416 -16.49 20.74 -9.27
N ILE A 417 -16.21 21.52 -10.32
CA ILE A 417 -15.59 21.02 -11.54
C ILE A 417 -14.25 20.34 -11.26
N TYR A 418 -13.43 20.90 -10.37
CA TYR A 418 -12.15 20.31 -9.96
C TYR A 418 -12.37 18.96 -9.26
N SER A 419 -13.25 18.91 -8.26
CA SER A 419 -13.61 17.67 -7.56
C SER A 419 -14.14 16.61 -8.52
N GLY A 420 -15.07 16.97 -9.41
CA GLY A 420 -15.67 16.06 -10.38
C GLY A 420 -14.66 15.51 -11.37
N SER A 421 -13.76 16.36 -11.90
CA SER A 421 -12.67 15.96 -12.80
C SER A 421 -11.73 14.97 -12.12
N LYS A 422 -11.24 15.27 -10.92
CA LYS A 422 -10.33 14.38 -10.18
C LYS A 422 -11.01 13.07 -9.79
N GLN A 423 -12.26 13.11 -9.37
CA GLN A 423 -13.05 11.91 -9.06
C GLN A 423 -13.25 11.02 -10.30
N LEU A 424 -13.55 11.60 -11.46
CA LEU A 424 -13.72 10.82 -12.69
C LEU A 424 -12.41 10.18 -13.12
N LEU A 425 -11.27 10.88 -12.99
CA LEU A 425 -9.96 10.30 -13.22
C LEU A 425 -9.62 9.15 -12.27
N ASP A 426 -9.90 9.30 -10.97
CA ASP A 426 -9.74 8.20 -9.99
C ASP A 426 -10.48 6.94 -10.46
N ARG A 427 -11.72 7.10 -10.94
CA ARG A 427 -12.54 5.98 -11.46
C ARG A 427 -12.00 5.38 -12.75
N VAL A 428 -11.48 6.21 -13.67
CA VAL A 428 -10.87 5.74 -14.91
C VAL A 428 -9.59 4.95 -14.62
N ILE A 429 -8.73 5.46 -13.73
CA ILE A 429 -7.52 4.76 -13.29
C ILE A 429 -7.89 3.43 -12.62
N TRP A 430 -8.90 3.43 -11.74
CA TRP A 430 -9.41 2.21 -11.11
C TRP A 430 -9.89 1.19 -12.14
N ALA A 431 -10.66 1.63 -13.15
CA ALA A 431 -11.14 0.77 -14.23
C ALA A 431 -9.98 0.16 -15.03
N TYR A 432 -8.95 0.94 -15.36
CA TYR A 432 -7.72 0.43 -15.99
C TYR A 432 -7.00 -0.59 -15.10
N GLY A 433 -6.95 -0.37 -13.79
CA GLY A 433 -6.37 -1.34 -12.86
C GLY A 433 -7.10 -2.67 -12.87
N VAL A 434 -8.44 -2.64 -12.81
CA VAL A 434 -9.27 -3.86 -12.79
C VAL A 434 -9.30 -4.58 -14.15
N LYS A 435 -9.35 -3.84 -15.26
CA LYS A 435 -9.59 -4.42 -16.61
C LYS A 435 -8.33 -4.66 -17.41
N GLU A 436 -7.29 -3.84 -17.22
CA GLU A 436 -6.06 -3.87 -18.01
C GLU A 436 -4.80 -4.09 -17.15
N GLY A 437 -4.96 -4.28 -15.84
CA GLY A 437 -3.86 -4.59 -14.94
C GLY A 437 -2.91 -3.42 -14.67
N LEU A 438 -3.37 -2.17 -14.86
CA LEU A 438 -2.58 -0.98 -14.53
C LEU A 438 -2.16 -1.00 -13.06
N LYS A 439 -0.85 -0.96 -12.80
CA LYS A 439 -0.31 -0.77 -11.44
C LYS A 439 -0.46 0.69 -11.05
N PHE A 440 -1.37 1.00 -10.12
CA PHE A 440 -1.59 2.36 -9.67
C PHE A 440 -1.62 2.48 -8.14
N THR A 441 -1.35 3.69 -7.64
CA THR A 441 -1.72 4.12 -6.29
C THR A 441 -2.31 5.52 -6.40
N LEU A 442 -3.48 5.74 -5.81
CA LEU A 442 -4.08 7.07 -5.69
C LEU A 442 -3.72 7.64 -4.32
N PHE A 443 -3.18 8.86 -4.26
CA PHE A 443 -2.95 9.52 -2.98
C PHE A 443 -3.74 10.83 -2.89
N ARG A 444 -4.28 11.12 -1.70
CA ARG A 444 -5.14 12.29 -1.44
C ARG A 444 -4.49 13.18 -0.38
N PRO A 445 -3.81 14.27 -0.79
CA PRO A 445 -3.25 15.25 0.15
C PRO A 445 -4.34 16.02 0.90
N PHE A 446 -4.17 16.17 2.21
CA PHE A 446 -5.00 17.03 3.06
C PHE A 446 -4.22 18.26 3.49
N ASN A 447 -4.48 19.37 2.81
CA ASN A 447 -3.98 20.71 3.11
C ASN A 447 -2.50 20.74 3.50
N TRP A 448 -1.64 20.16 2.66
CA TRP A 448 -0.21 20.19 2.87
C TRP A 448 0.30 21.64 2.86
N MET A 449 1.18 21.97 3.79
CA MET A 449 1.80 23.28 3.93
C MET A 449 3.28 23.17 4.29
N GLY A 450 4.04 24.20 3.97
CA GLY A 450 5.48 24.23 4.18
C GLY A 450 6.17 25.27 3.29
N PRO A 451 7.51 25.36 3.36
CA PRO A 451 8.31 26.17 2.46
C PRO A 451 7.94 25.97 0.98
N ARG A 452 8.01 27.01 0.15
CA ARG A 452 7.69 26.97 -1.31
C ARG A 452 6.24 26.57 -1.66
N LEU A 453 5.31 26.66 -0.71
CA LEU A 453 3.89 26.50 -0.96
C LEU A 453 3.34 27.73 -1.71
N ASP A 454 3.30 27.70 -3.05
CA ASP A 454 2.99 28.87 -3.91
C ASP A 454 4.12 29.92 -3.86
N SER A 455 3.83 31.11 -4.39
CA SER A 455 4.65 32.30 -4.26
C SER A 455 3.82 33.48 -3.73
N LEU A 456 4.48 34.47 -3.13
CA LEU A 456 3.83 35.72 -2.77
C LEU A 456 3.28 36.46 -4.00
N HIS A 457 3.94 36.32 -5.15
CA HIS A 457 3.47 36.88 -6.42
C HIS A 457 2.14 36.27 -6.87
N SER A 458 2.00 34.93 -6.85
CA SER A 458 0.75 34.27 -7.21
C SER A 458 -0.37 34.57 -6.20
N ALA A 459 -0.02 34.78 -4.92
CA ALA A 459 -0.98 35.25 -3.92
C ALA A 459 -1.49 36.68 -4.20
N ARG A 460 -0.66 37.60 -4.74
CA ARG A 460 -1.12 38.98 -5.07
C ARG A 460 -2.25 39.00 -6.09
N ILE A 461 -2.27 38.04 -7.01
CA ILE A 461 -3.33 37.87 -8.02
C ILE A 461 -4.48 36.96 -7.53
N GLY A 462 -4.44 36.54 -6.26
CA GLY A 462 -5.45 35.69 -5.62
C GLY A 462 -5.35 34.20 -5.96
N SER A 463 -4.31 33.77 -6.68
CA SER A 463 -4.10 32.37 -7.09
C SER A 463 -3.12 31.69 -6.13
N SER A 464 -3.57 31.47 -4.90
CA SER A 464 -2.83 30.75 -3.86
C SER A 464 -3.76 30.00 -2.90
N ARG A 465 -3.19 29.10 -2.08
CA ARG A 465 -3.92 28.48 -0.96
C ARG A 465 -3.98 29.42 0.25
N ALA A 466 -4.90 29.10 1.17
CA ALA A 466 -5.23 29.90 2.34
C ALA A 466 -3.99 30.43 3.10
N ILE A 467 -3.09 29.56 3.56
CA ILE A 467 -1.96 29.99 4.40
C ILE A 467 -1.02 30.97 3.66
N THR A 468 -0.71 30.75 2.38
CA THR A 468 0.13 31.67 1.59
C THR A 468 -0.55 33.02 1.42
N GLN A 469 -1.87 33.04 1.19
CA GLN A 469 -2.63 34.29 1.12
C GLN A 469 -2.63 35.03 2.47
N LEU A 470 -2.77 34.31 3.59
CA LEU A 470 -2.71 34.91 4.92
C LEU A 470 -1.34 35.53 5.20
N ILE A 471 -0.26 34.83 4.85
CA ILE A 471 1.12 35.34 4.97
C ILE A 471 1.31 36.60 4.12
N LEU A 472 0.83 36.60 2.87
CA LEU A 472 0.89 37.78 2.02
C LEU A 472 0.21 38.99 2.67
N ASN A 473 -0.97 38.79 3.26
CA ASN A 473 -1.70 39.88 3.91
C ASN A 473 -0.88 40.49 5.07
N LEU A 474 -0.17 39.65 5.84
CA LEU A 474 0.73 40.11 6.91
C LEU A 474 1.95 40.86 6.36
N VAL A 475 2.57 40.35 5.29
CA VAL A 475 3.73 40.97 4.63
C VAL A 475 3.37 42.35 4.04
N GLU A 476 2.21 42.48 3.41
CA GLU A 476 1.77 43.72 2.77
C GLU A 476 1.04 44.69 3.71
N GLY A 477 0.71 44.25 4.93
CA GLY A 477 -0.10 45.04 5.85
C GLY A 477 -1.54 45.22 5.37
N SER A 478 -2.08 44.25 4.62
CA SER A 478 -3.49 44.24 4.20
C SER A 478 -4.34 43.39 5.15
N PRO A 479 -5.64 43.65 5.30
CA PRO A 479 -6.46 42.93 6.26
C PRO A 479 -6.62 41.46 5.84
N ILE A 480 -6.54 40.55 6.82
CA ILE A 480 -6.84 39.13 6.59
C ILE A 480 -8.34 38.98 6.35
N LYS A 481 -8.69 38.44 5.18
CA LYS A 481 -10.06 38.22 4.75
C LYS A 481 -10.55 36.84 5.18
N LEU A 482 -11.48 36.81 6.15
CA LEU A 482 -12.16 35.59 6.60
C LEU A 482 -13.42 35.37 5.78
N VAL A 483 -13.32 34.52 4.76
CA VAL A 483 -14.43 34.15 3.88
C VAL A 483 -15.51 33.42 4.68
N ASP A 484 -16.74 33.95 4.61
CA ASP A 484 -17.93 33.49 5.34
C ASP A 484 -17.66 33.36 6.86
N GLY A 485 -16.79 34.22 7.40
CA GLY A 485 -16.43 34.25 8.82
C GLY A 485 -15.30 33.30 9.22
N GLY A 486 -14.83 32.42 8.34
CA GLY A 486 -13.64 31.60 8.59
C GLY A 486 -13.83 30.44 9.58
N ALA A 487 -15.07 30.03 9.85
CA ALA A 487 -15.40 28.95 10.81
C ALA A 487 -15.13 27.54 10.27
N GLN A 488 -15.04 27.39 8.94
CA GLN A 488 -14.75 26.12 8.28
C GLN A 488 -13.37 25.60 8.68
N LYS A 489 -13.29 24.28 8.93
CA LYS A 489 -12.13 23.59 9.48
C LYS A 489 -11.40 22.74 8.47
N ARG A 490 -10.08 22.68 8.58
CA ARG A 490 -9.20 21.84 7.77
C ARG A 490 -8.16 21.18 8.67
N CYS A 491 -7.72 19.99 8.27
CA CYS A 491 -6.56 19.31 8.83
C CYS A 491 -5.30 19.67 8.04
N PHE A 492 -4.37 20.40 8.64
CA PHE A 492 -3.14 20.86 7.99
C PHE A 492 -1.98 19.90 8.22
N THR A 493 -1.24 19.61 7.16
CA THR A 493 -0.17 18.61 7.21
C THR A 493 1.13 19.25 6.80
N ASP A 494 2.20 19.02 7.57
CA ASP A 494 3.52 19.48 7.15
C ASP A 494 3.98 18.75 5.89
N ILE A 495 4.66 19.46 4.99
CA ILE A 495 5.16 18.90 3.75
C ILE A 495 6.15 17.75 3.97
N LYS A 496 6.93 17.77 5.06
CA LYS A 496 7.88 16.68 5.37
C LYS A 496 7.14 15.38 5.65
N ASP A 497 6.08 15.44 6.47
CA ASP A 497 5.21 14.30 6.76
C ASP A 497 4.55 13.78 5.47
N GLY A 498 4.02 14.70 4.65
CA GLY A 498 3.40 14.36 3.36
C GLY A 498 4.35 13.69 2.37
N ILE A 499 5.57 14.22 2.24
CA ILE A 499 6.60 13.69 1.33
C ILE A 499 7.15 12.35 1.83
N GLU A 500 7.27 12.14 3.14
CA GLU A 500 7.68 10.85 3.67
C GLU A 500 6.63 9.76 3.36
N ALA A 501 5.33 10.05 3.52
CA ALA A 501 4.29 9.12 3.08
C ALA A 501 4.37 8.85 1.57
N LEU A 502 4.52 9.89 0.75
CA LEU A 502 4.63 9.73 -0.71
C LEU A 502 5.88 8.95 -1.13
N PHE A 503 7.00 9.14 -0.42
CA PHE A 503 8.22 8.35 -0.61
C PHE A 503 7.97 6.87 -0.33
N ARG A 504 7.28 6.53 0.75
CA ARG A 504 6.92 5.13 1.06
C ARG A 504 5.97 4.51 0.03
N ILE A 505 5.09 5.32 -0.57
CA ILE A 505 4.28 4.89 -1.72
C ILE A 505 5.18 4.58 -2.92
N ILE A 506 6.23 5.37 -3.18
CA ILE A 506 7.20 5.11 -4.26
C ILE A 506 8.00 3.84 -3.99
N GLU A 507 8.45 3.63 -2.75
CA GLU A 507 9.15 2.39 -2.35
C GLU A 507 8.30 1.15 -2.60
N ASN A 508 7.01 1.23 -2.22
CA ASN A 508 6.01 0.18 -2.39
C ASN A 508 6.48 -1.17 -1.84
N LYS A 509 6.90 -1.18 -0.58
CA LYS A 509 7.39 -2.38 0.08
C LYS A 509 6.33 -3.47 0.04
N ASP A 510 6.75 -4.66 -0.39
CA ASP A 510 5.89 -5.84 -0.58
C ASP A 510 4.69 -5.61 -1.52
N GLU A 511 4.80 -4.64 -2.45
CA GLU A 511 3.74 -4.26 -3.41
C GLU A 511 2.40 -3.86 -2.75
N LYS A 512 2.43 -3.45 -1.47
CA LYS A 512 1.23 -3.16 -0.68
C LYS A 512 0.37 -2.02 -1.22
N CYS A 513 0.94 -1.08 -1.96
CA CYS A 513 0.24 0.11 -2.44
C CYS A 513 -0.45 -0.10 -3.81
N ASP A 514 -0.28 -1.26 -4.44
CA ASP A 514 -0.89 -1.53 -5.75
C ASP A 514 -2.42 -1.62 -5.62
N GLY A 515 -3.12 -0.83 -6.43
CA GLY A 515 -4.59 -0.73 -6.41
C GLY A 515 -5.16 -0.05 -5.16
N GLN A 516 -4.35 0.68 -4.39
CA GLN A 516 -4.79 1.33 -3.16
C GLN A 516 -5.09 2.82 -3.33
N ILE A 517 -5.96 3.33 -2.48
CA ILE A 517 -6.23 4.76 -2.29
C ILE A 517 -5.76 5.14 -0.88
N ILE A 518 -4.95 6.19 -0.77
CA ILE A 518 -4.30 6.56 0.50
C ILE A 518 -4.48 8.05 0.77
N ASN A 519 -5.20 8.39 1.83
CA ASN A 519 -5.21 9.73 2.39
C ASN A 519 -3.87 10.00 3.08
N ILE A 520 -3.34 11.19 2.84
CA ILE A 520 -2.13 11.66 3.52
C ILE A 520 -2.45 12.99 4.17
N GLY A 521 -2.64 12.96 5.48
CA GLY A 521 -2.87 14.16 6.27
C GLY A 521 -2.65 13.99 7.76
N ASN A 522 -2.67 15.09 8.49
CA ASN A 522 -2.60 15.10 9.94
C ASN A 522 -3.97 15.38 10.58
N PRO A 523 -4.71 14.35 11.05
CA PRO A 523 -6.04 14.53 11.63
C PRO A 523 -6.04 15.27 12.97
N THR A 524 -4.89 15.40 13.65
CA THR A 524 -4.79 16.12 14.93
C THR A 524 -4.55 17.62 14.75
N ASN A 525 -3.98 18.03 13.61
CA ASN A 525 -3.78 19.43 13.24
C ASN A 525 -5.05 20.04 12.60
N GLU A 526 -6.20 19.91 13.26
CA GLU A 526 -7.46 20.51 12.82
C GLU A 526 -7.61 21.94 13.33
N ALA A 527 -7.82 22.91 12.42
CA ALA A 527 -8.16 24.27 12.80
C ALA A 527 -9.13 24.90 11.80
N SER A 528 -9.94 25.84 12.30
CA SER A 528 -10.68 26.77 11.45
C SER A 528 -9.74 27.77 10.75
N ILE A 529 -10.18 28.39 9.66
CA ILE A 529 -9.40 29.43 8.99
C ILE A 529 -9.15 30.63 9.92
N ALA A 530 -10.11 30.96 10.80
CA ALA A 530 -9.93 31.98 11.83
C ALA A 530 -8.82 31.60 12.82
N GLN A 531 -8.85 30.37 13.35
CA GLN A 531 -7.80 29.88 14.26
C GLN A 531 -6.42 29.82 13.58
N LEU A 532 -6.37 29.42 12.31
CA LEU A 532 -5.13 29.47 11.54
C LEU A 532 -4.59 30.91 11.43
N ALA A 533 -5.45 31.88 11.15
CA ALA A 533 -5.06 33.28 11.08
C ALA A 533 -4.52 33.80 12.42
N ASP A 534 -5.14 33.43 13.54
CA ASP A 534 -4.68 33.81 14.89
C ASP A 534 -3.30 33.18 15.21
N MET A 535 -3.13 31.88 14.94
CA MET A 535 -1.86 31.18 15.15
C MET A 535 -0.74 31.76 14.27
N LEU A 536 -1.06 32.11 13.01
CA LEU A 536 -0.11 32.72 12.09
C LEU A 536 0.28 34.14 12.55
N LEU A 537 -0.69 34.94 13.01
CA LEU A 537 -0.44 36.27 13.55
C LEU A 537 0.43 36.20 14.80
N GLU A 538 0.15 35.29 15.73
CA GLU A 538 0.98 35.07 16.93
C GLU A 538 2.43 34.72 16.56
N SER A 539 2.61 33.84 15.57
CA SER A 539 3.93 33.48 15.05
C SER A 539 4.64 34.66 14.38
N PHE A 540 3.90 35.45 13.58
CA PHE A 540 4.40 36.62 12.87
C PHE A 540 4.85 37.74 13.81
N GLU A 541 4.06 38.07 14.83
CA GLU A 541 4.40 39.11 15.80
C GLU A 541 5.63 38.75 16.66
N ARG A 542 5.89 37.45 16.86
CA ARG A 542 7.09 36.96 17.55
C ARG A 542 8.31 36.77 16.62
N HIS A 543 8.13 36.90 15.31
CA HIS A 543 9.16 36.56 14.34
C HIS A 543 10.32 37.58 14.38
N PRO A 544 11.60 37.16 14.30
CA PRO A 544 12.74 38.09 14.28
C PRO A 544 12.69 39.15 13.16
N LEU A 545 12.10 38.78 12.01
CA LEU A 545 11.94 39.67 10.85
C LEU A 545 10.71 40.60 10.94
N ARG A 546 9.90 40.51 12.01
CA ARG A 546 8.64 41.26 12.16
C ARG A 546 8.77 42.77 11.89
N LYS A 547 9.88 43.37 12.32
CA LYS A 547 10.19 44.80 12.18
C LYS A 547 10.26 45.30 10.73
N HIS A 548 10.41 44.40 9.75
CA HIS A 548 10.52 44.76 8.33
C HIS A 548 9.16 44.93 7.64
N PHE A 549 8.05 44.63 8.32
CA PHE A 549 6.72 44.58 7.74
C PHE A 549 5.75 45.55 8.43
N PRO A 550 4.65 45.96 7.76
CA PRO A 550 3.70 46.92 8.31
C PRO A 550 2.96 46.43 9.57
N PRO A 551 2.23 47.30 10.29
CA PRO A 551 1.33 46.87 11.36
C PRO A 551 0.19 45.99 10.81
N PHE A 552 -0.34 45.11 11.65
CA PHE A 552 -1.47 44.24 11.28
C PHE A 552 -2.74 45.06 11.02
N ALA A 553 -3.31 44.92 9.82
CA ALA A 553 -4.51 45.65 9.40
C ALA A 553 -5.85 45.05 9.88
N GLY A 554 -5.79 44.01 10.72
CA GLY A 554 -6.98 43.41 11.32
C GLY A 554 -7.60 42.26 10.51
N LEU A 555 -8.57 41.60 11.13
CA LEU A 555 -9.41 40.57 10.52
C LEU A 555 -10.66 41.21 9.93
N LYS A 556 -11.01 40.86 8.69
CA LYS A 556 -12.23 41.31 8.01
C LYS A 556 -13.05 40.13 7.53
N LYS A 557 -14.29 40.03 8.01
CA LYS A 557 -15.26 39.06 7.49
C LYS A 557 -15.75 39.53 6.12
N ILE A 558 -15.79 38.62 5.16
CA ILE A 558 -16.26 38.89 3.80
C ILE A 558 -17.13 37.73 3.29
N GLU A 559 -18.01 38.02 2.33
CA GLU A 559 -18.78 36.98 1.66
C GLU A 559 -17.92 36.21 0.66
N SER A 560 -18.11 34.90 0.56
CA SER A 560 -17.45 34.06 -0.45
C SER A 560 -17.71 34.52 -1.88
N SER A 561 -18.91 35.02 -2.16
CA SER A 561 -19.30 35.60 -3.46
C SER A 561 -18.38 36.75 -3.88
N SER A 562 -17.92 37.57 -2.92
CA SER A 562 -17.06 38.74 -3.16
C SER A 562 -15.59 38.37 -3.37
N TYR A 563 -15.18 37.19 -2.93
CA TYR A 563 -13.80 36.71 -3.03
C TYR A 563 -13.61 35.74 -4.20
N TYR A 564 -14.42 34.67 -4.23
CA TYR A 564 -14.33 33.59 -5.20
C TYR A 564 -15.28 33.76 -6.39
N GLY A 565 -16.21 34.71 -6.34
CA GLY A 565 -17.22 34.92 -7.37
C GLY A 565 -18.48 34.06 -7.19
N LYS A 566 -19.43 34.23 -8.12
CA LYS A 566 -20.64 33.41 -8.18
C LYS A 566 -20.28 31.94 -8.46
N GLY A 567 -21.09 31.01 -7.95
CA GLY A 567 -20.87 29.57 -8.15
C GLY A 567 -19.91 28.92 -7.14
N TYR A 568 -19.38 29.68 -6.18
CA TYR A 568 -18.66 29.12 -5.04
C TYR A 568 -19.59 28.44 -4.03
N GLN A 569 -19.06 27.41 -3.38
CA GLN A 569 -19.59 26.66 -2.25
C GLN A 569 -18.40 26.07 -1.50
N ASP A 570 -18.45 25.89 -0.18
CA ASP A 570 -17.30 25.36 0.58
C ASP A 570 -17.64 24.11 1.38
N VAL A 571 -16.59 23.49 1.91
CA VAL A 571 -16.64 22.34 2.81
C VAL A 571 -16.56 22.83 4.25
N GLU A 572 -17.43 22.35 5.14
CA GLU A 572 -17.43 22.76 6.54
C GLU A 572 -16.26 22.16 7.32
N HIS A 573 -16.05 20.84 7.24
CA HIS A 573 -14.94 20.15 7.88
C HIS A 573 -14.24 19.20 6.90
N ARG A 574 -12.95 18.98 7.09
CA ARG A 574 -12.16 18.06 6.25
C ARG A 574 -11.09 17.40 7.09
N ARG A 575 -11.41 16.21 7.58
CA ARG A 575 -10.54 15.39 8.43
C ARG A 575 -10.30 14.03 7.77
N PRO A 576 -9.05 13.63 7.51
CA PRO A 576 -8.75 12.34 6.90
C PRO A 576 -8.90 11.20 7.92
N SER A 577 -9.41 10.05 7.49
CA SER A 577 -8.92 8.79 8.05
C SER A 577 -7.53 8.51 7.50
N ILE A 578 -6.61 8.04 8.34
CA ILE A 578 -5.24 7.64 7.96
C ILE A 578 -4.98 6.15 8.21
N GLU A 579 -6.03 5.35 8.35
CA GLU A 579 -5.93 3.90 8.58
C GLU A 579 -5.19 3.20 7.44
N ASN A 580 -5.46 3.56 6.18
CA ASN A 580 -4.74 3.02 5.04
C ASN A 580 -3.26 3.41 5.06
N ALA A 581 -2.93 4.66 5.39
CA ALA A 581 -1.54 5.10 5.49
C ALA A 581 -0.77 4.32 6.57
N ARG A 582 -1.36 4.11 7.75
CA ARG A 582 -0.79 3.25 8.81
C ARG A 582 -0.59 1.81 8.34
N ARG A 583 -1.66 1.21 7.81
CA ARG A 583 -1.69 -0.22 7.41
C ARG A 583 -0.74 -0.53 6.26
N LEU A 584 -0.64 0.37 5.28
CA LEU A 584 0.09 0.14 4.03
C LEU A 584 1.52 0.66 4.08
N LEU A 585 1.74 1.79 4.76
CA LEU A 585 3.01 2.51 4.74
C LEU A 585 3.75 2.48 6.08
N ASP A 586 3.13 2.00 7.16
CA ASP A 586 3.66 2.13 8.53
C ASP A 586 3.97 3.59 8.88
N TRP A 587 3.10 4.50 8.42
CA TRP A 587 3.29 5.94 8.49
C TRP A 587 2.27 6.59 9.42
N GLU A 588 2.73 7.56 10.19
CA GLU A 588 1.93 8.53 10.95
C GLU A 588 2.57 9.92 10.86
N PRO A 589 1.77 11.00 10.84
CA PRO A 589 2.28 12.36 10.82
C PRO A 589 2.85 12.73 12.20
N THR A 590 3.97 13.45 12.20
CA THR A 590 4.75 13.74 13.42
C THR A 590 4.86 15.23 13.73
N VAL A 591 4.68 16.10 12.73
CA VAL A 591 4.87 17.55 12.88
C VAL A 591 3.58 18.21 13.39
N ASP A 592 3.71 18.96 14.48
CA ASP A 592 2.60 19.72 15.05
C ASP A 592 2.26 20.98 14.24
N MET A 593 1.05 21.49 14.45
CA MET A 593 0.53 22.64 13.71
C MET A 593 1.36 23.92 13.90
N LYS A 594 1.90 24.18 15.10
CA LYS A 594 2.66 25.41 15.40
C LYS A 594 4.00 25.40 14.68
N GLN A 595 4.68 24.26 14.69
CA GLN A 595 5.93 24.09 13.97
C GLN A 595 5.73 24.27 12.47
N ALA A 596 4.73 23.59 11.89
CA ALA A 596 4.45 23.69 10.46
C ALA A 596 4.09 25.13 10.02
N ILE A 597 3.34 25.87 10.85
CA ILE A 597 3.05 27.30 10.62
C ILE A 597 4.33 28.14 10.66
N TYR A 598 5.18 27.96 11.68
CA TYR A 598 6.41 28.72 11.84
C TYR A 598 7.37 28.51 10.66
N GLU A 599 7.64 27.27 10.28
CA GLU A 599 8.55 26.97 9.17
C GLU A 599 8.05 27.51 7.82
N THR A 600 6.74 27.43 7.60
CA THR A 600 6.11 28.01 6.40
C THR A 600 6.28 29.53 6.39
N LEU A 601 5.97 30.18 7.52
CA LEU A 601 6.05 31.63 7.67
C LEU A 601 7.49 32.14 7.48
N ASP A 602 8.45 31.55 8.20
CA ASP A 602 9.87 31.94 8.16
C ASP A 602 10.41 31.95 6.72
N PHE A 603 10.14 30.88 5.96
CA PHE A 603 10.53 30.81 4.55
C PHE A 603 10.02 32.00 3.72
N PHE A 604 8.74 32.35 3.85
CA PHE A 604 8.14 33.45 3.09
C PHE A 604 8.62 34.83 3.56
N LEU A 605 8.85 35.01 4.85
CA LEU A 605 9.38 36.27 5.38
C LEU A 605 10.83 36.51 4.96
N GLN A 606 11.65 35.47 4.94
CA GLN A 606 13.02 35.54 4.43
C GLN A 606 13.01 35.94 2.95
N ALA A 607 12.23 35.26 2.11
CA ALA A 607 12.09 35.58 0.69
C ALA A 607 11.61 37.03 0.46
N ALA A 608 10.61 37.49 1.24
CA ALA A 608 10.11 38.86 1.14
C ALA A 608 11.16 39.91 1.57
N THR A 609 11.98 39.60 2.58
CA THR A 609 13.03 40.50 3.07
C THR A 609 14.17 40.61 2.04
N GLU A 610 14.53 39.50 1.39
CA GLU A 610 15.50 39.51 0.28
C GLU A 610 15.02 40.34 -0.91
N GLU A 611 13.72 40.32 -1.23
CA GLU A 611 13.13 41.18 -2.26
C GLU A 611 13.17 42.67 -1.87
N LEU A 612 12.91 42.99 -0.59
CA LEU A 612 12.96 44.35 -0.08
C LEU A 612 14.38 44.93 -0.06
N GLY A 613 15.40 44.10 0.22
CA GLY A 613 16.81 44.53 0.21
C GLY A 613 17.44 44.70 -1.18
N LYS A 614 16.76 44.23 -2.25
CA LYS A 614 17.18 44.41 -3.65
C LYS A 614 16.59 45.65 -4.32
N LYS A 615 15.64 46.34 -3.66
CA LYS A 615 15.09 47.64 -4.07
C LYS A 615 15.78 48.76 -3.28
#